data_AF-C4GIE1-F1
#
_entry.id   AF-C4GIE1-F1
#
_cell.length_a   1.000
_cell.length_b   1.000
_cell.length_c   1.000
_cell.angle_alpha   90.00
_cell.angle_beta   90.00
_cell.angle_gamma   90.00
#
_symmetry.space_group_name_H-M   'P 1'
#
loop_
_entity.id
_entity.type
_entity.pdbx_description
1 polymer ?
#
loop_
_entity_poly.entity_id
_entity_poly.type
_entity_poly.pdbx_seq_one_letter_code
_entity_poly.pdbx_strand_id
1 'polypeptide(L)'
;MKKSRTQRPQSPLIRRLLYFWLPLAALLLGMGYFSQARYNPAKEAKAGLDRLNYWRTQAGLQPLAPNPQLQKAAQNHANYLSRHPEGHNETQRSHPSYTGAAPQTRAAAAGYSAGVAENLTISNFARSGRTSTDSLMTALYHRLALLTPTHNEAGAAWVRGKYTAFVVEQGSSHERELCAQADQLAQNRSRYLLTLPCNGERTSIPLDELPPEHLAPVKFPIGNNIDPSYDGKENPNPMPTRNPVGNPVSIAFYGNQAPITLHRFTLRSSHGEIANPTILTAASDPNHQLQPNEFALFAPKPLDYNTEYTAQFVYSQNGKQHTETWTFRTRKKRHWFE
;
A
#
# COMPACT_ATOMS: atom_id res chain seq x y z
N MET A 1 72.61 -34.63 -5.96
CA MET A 1 71.63 -34.61 -7.07
C MET A 1 70.24 -34.24 -6.54
N LYS A 2 69.79 -33.00 -6.74
CA LYS A 2 68.42 -32.56 -6.39
C LYS A 2 67.47 -33.04 -7.49
N LYS A 3 66.54 -33.96 -7.18
CA LYS A 3 65.44 -34.34 -8.08
C LYS A 3 64.51 -33.14 -8.25
N SER A 4 64.46 -32.57 -9.45
CA SER A 4 63.48 -31.53 -9.80
C SER A 4 62.09 -32.15 -9.80
N ARG A 5 61.18 -31.60 -8.98
CA ARG A 5 59.78 -32.03 -8.92
C ARG A 5 59.07 -31.40 -10.13
N THR A 6 58.91 -32.17 -11.21
CA THR A 6 58.16 -31.76 -12.40
C THR A 6 56.71 -31.48 -12.01
N GLN A 7 56.34 -30.20 -11.92
CA GLN A 7 54.94 -29.80 -11.81
C GLN A 7 54.26 -30.14 -13.14
N ARG A 8 53.27 -31.04 -13.12
CA ARG A 8 52.40 -31.27 -14.27
C ARG A 8 51.74 -29.94 -14.67
N PRO A 9 51.80 -29.50 -15.94
CA PRO A 9 51.15 -28.27 -16.35
C PRO A 9 49.64 -28.40 -16.14
N GLN A 10 49.06 -27.48 -15.36
CA GLN A 10 47.62 -27.43 -15.16
C GLN A 10 46.92 -27.24 -16.50
N SER A 11 45.83 -27.99 -16.73
CA SER A 11 45.09 -27.88 -17.98
C SER A 11 44.57 -26.44 -18.17
N PRO A 12 44.54 -25.93 -19.42
CA PRO A 12 44.07 -24.56 -19.69
C PRO A 12 42.64 -24.31 -19.22
N LEU A 13 41.81 -25.37 -19.13
CA LEU A 13 40.47 -25.33 -18.55
C LEU A 13 40.50 -25.09 -17.03
N ILE A 14 41.34 -25.82 -16.30
CA ILE A 14 41.51 -25.65 -14.85
C ILE A 14 42.05 -24.25 -14.53
N ARG A 15 42.97 -23.73 -15.37
CA ARG A 15 43.52 -22.38 -15.23
C ARG A 15 42.45 -21.31 -15.45
N ARG A 16 41.60 -21.42 -16.50
CA ARG A 16 40.48 -20.50 -16.72
C ARG A 16 39.44 -20.55 -15.59
N LEU A 17 39.15 -21.74 -15.07
CA LEU A 17 38.24 -21.91 -13.94
C LEU A 17 38.77 -21.19 -12.68
N LEU A 18 40.03 -21.44 -12.31
CA LEU A 18 40.65 -20.91 -11.09
C LEU A 18 40.92 -19.40 -11.13
N TYR A 19 41.38 -18.88 -12.27
CA TYR A 19 41.84 -17.49 -12.34
C TYR A 19 40.78 -16.52 -12.90
N PHE A 20 39.71 -17.01 -13.52
CA PHE A 20 38.67 -16.16 -14.10
C PHE A 20 37.28 -16.46 -13.53
N TRP A 21 36.80 -17.70 -13.66
CA TRP A 21 35.42 -18.04 -13.29
C TRP A 21 35.18 -18.08 -11.78
N LEU A 22 36.11 -18.61 -10.98
CA LEU A 22 36.00 -18.64 -9.52
C LEU A 22 36.06 -17.24 -8.88
N PRO A 23 37.00 -16.35 -9.25
CA PRO A 23 37.00 -14.97 -8.77
C PRO A 23 35.76 -14.20 -9.22
N LEU A 24 35.30 -14.39 -10.46
CA LEU A 24 34.07 -13.77 -10.96
C LEU A 24 32.84 -14.27 -10.20
N ALA A 25 32.73 -15.57 -9.95
CA ALA A 25 31.65 -16.14 -9.15
C ALA A 25 31.70 -15.64 -7.70
N ALA A 26 32.88 -15.58 -7.07
CA ALA A 26 33.06 -15.04 -5.72
C ALA A 26 32.72 -13.54 -5.65
N LEU A 27 33.06 -12.77 -6.68
CA LEU A 27 32.74 -11.35 -6.80
C LEU A 27 31.24 -11.13 -7.01
N LEU A 28 30.58 -11.93 -7.86
CA LEU A 28 29.13 -11.89 -8.06
C LEU A 28 28.36 -12.33 -6.81
N LEU A 29 28.80 -13.39 -6.13
CA LEU A 29 28.24 -13.84 -4.85
C LEU A 29 28.48 -12.80 -3.75
N GLY A 30 29.65 -12.18 -3.71
CA GLY A 30 29.99 -11.10 -2.79
C GLY A 30 29.11 -9.87 -3.02
N MET A 31 28.98 -9.39 -4.25
CA MET A 31 28.07 -8.29 -4.59
C MET A 31 26.61 -8.63 -4.24
N GLY A 32 26.17 -9.86 -4.52
CA GLY A 32 24.86 -10.36 -4.10
C GLY A 32 24.70 -10.29 -2.59
N TYR A 33 25.65 -10.80 -1.82
CA TYR A 33 25.63 -10.81 -0.36
C TYR A 33 25.64 -9.38 0.24
N PHE A 34 26.52 -8.49 -0.22
CA PHE A 34 26.61 -7.10 0.25
C PHE A 34 25.41 -6.26 -0.15
N SER A 35 24.82 -6.48 -1.33
CA SER A 35 23.59 -5.79 -1.75
C SER A 35 22.40 -6.10 -0.83
N GLN A 36 22.46 -7.25 -0.14
CA GLN A 36 21.41 -7.78 0.71
C GLN A 36 21.60 -7.42 2.19
N ALA A 37 22.83 -7.17 2.64
CA ALA A 37 23.13 -6.76 4.02
C ALA A 37 22.80 -5.27 4.32
N ARG A 38 22.48 -4.48 3.29
CA ARG A 38 22.19 -3.04 3.43
C ARG A 38 20.83 -2.73 4.07
N TYR A 39 19.89 -3.67 4.05
CA TYR A 39 18.53 -3.43 4.54
C TYR A 39 18.47 -3.59 6.05
N ASN A 40 18.13 -2.52 6.75
CA ASN A 40 17.87 -2.54 8.18
C ASN A 40 16.34 -2.52 8.41
N PRO A 41 15.75 -3.57 9.02
CA PRO A 41 14.31 -3.69 9.24
C PRO A 41 13.63 -2.43 9.80
N ALA A 42 14.18 -1.85 10.87
CA ALA A 42 13.61 -0.66 11.50
C ALA A 42 13.70 0.57 10.60
N LYS A 43 14.82 0.76 9.88
CA LYS A 43 14.98 1.86 8.93
C LYS A 43 14.03 1.70 7.75
N GLU A 44 13.84 0.49 7.23
CA GLU A 44 12.93 0.25 6.11
C GLU A 44 11.47 0.44 6.51
N ALA A 45 11.06 -0.05 7.68
CA ALA A 45 9.74 0.18 8.24
C ALA A 45 9.44 1.69 8.36
N LYS A 46 10.38 2.44 8.97
CA LYS A 46 10.26 3.90 9.09
C LYS A 46 10.21 4.58 7.72
N ALA A 47 11.09 4.20 6.79
CA ALA A 47 11.14 4.82 5.47
C ALA A 47 9.87 4.55 4.66
N GLY A 48 9.23 3.40 4.83
CA GLY A 48 7.94 3.08 4.24
C GLY A 48 6.79 3.93 4.81
N LEU A 49 6.73 4.09 6.13
CA LEU A 49 5.74 4.96 6.78
C LEU A 49 5.94 6.44 6.42
N ASP A 50 7.19 6.92 6.42
CA ASP A 50 7.52 8.28 5.98
C ASP A 50 7.10 8.50 4.52
N ARG A 51 7.27 7.48 3.66
CA ARG A 51 6.85 7.54 2.26
C ARG A 51 5.33 7.56 2.11
N LEU A 52 4.60 6.83 2.96
CA LEU A 52 3.15 6.88 2.98
C LEU A 52 2.66 8.26 3.40
N ASN A 53 3.25 8.83 4.46
CA ASN A 53 2.94 10.17 4.92
C ASN A 53 3.22 11.24 3.85
N TYR A 54 4.29 11.10 3.07
CA TYR A 54 4.52 11.93 1.89
C TYR A 54 3.34 11.87 0.91
N TRP A 55 2.84 10.67 0.57
CA TRP A 55 1.72 10.53 -0.35
C TRP A 55 0.40 11.04 0.23
N ARG A 56 0.16 10.83 1.52
CA ARG A 56 -1.00 11.38 2.23
C ARG A 56 -1.01 12.91 2.18
N THR A 57 0.12 13.56 2.45
CA THR A 57 0.23 15.02 2.33
C THR A 57 0.01 15.51 0.90
N GLN A 58 0.51 14.80 -0.12
CA GLN A 58 0.21 15.14 -1.52
C GLN A 58 -1.28 15.04 -1.84
N ALA A 59 -2.00 14.10 -1.23
CA ALA A 59 -3.45 13.93 -1.37
C ALA A 59 -4.28 14.88 -0.49
N GLY A 60 -3.65 15.81 0.24
CA GLY A 60 -4.34 16.74 1.15
C GLY A 60 -4.73 16.14 2.51
N LEU A 61 -4.16 14.99 2.88
CA LEU A 61 -4.44 14.29 4.14
C LEU A 61 -3.37 14.56 5.19
N GLN A 62 -3.78 14.44 6.45
CA GLN A 62 -2.87 14.48 7.58
C GLN A 62 -1.92 13.26 7.58
N PRO A 63 -0.63 13.45 7.91
CA PRO A 63 0.29 12.36 8.19
C PRO A 63 -0.22 11.46 9.32
N LEU A 64 0.06 10.16 9.23
CA LEU A 64 -0.23 9.19 10.27
C LEU A 64 0.83 9.29 11.37
N ALA A 65 0.38 9.42 12.62
CA ALA A 65 1.23 9.36 13.80
C ALA A 65 1.66 7.91 14.10
N PRO A 66 2.92 7.65 14.50
CA PRO A 66 3.34 6.32 14.90
C PRO A 66 2.57 5.83 16.14
N ASN A 67 1.99 4.63 16.07
CA ASN A 67 1.32 3.98 17.18
C ASN A 67 2.00 2.63 17.53
N PRO A 68 2.42 2.40 18.79
CA PRO A 68 3.17 1.20 19.17
C PRO A 68 2.34 -0.10 19.12
N GLN A 69 1.02 -0.03 19.33
CA GLN A 69 0.15 -1.20 19.26
C GLN A 69 -0.03 -1.66 17.81
N LEU A 70 -0.31 -0.71 16.89
CA LEU A 70 -0.34 -0.99 15.46
C LEU A 70 1.02 -1.47 14.94
N GLN A 71 2.12 -0.91 15.44
CA GLN A 71 3.46 -1.36 15.05
C GLN A 71 3.74 -2.79 15.52
N LYS A 72 3.31 -3.15 16.74
CA LYS A 72 3.38 -4.52 17.24
C LYS A 72 2.56 -5.48 16.38
N ALA A 73 1.33 -5.10 16.00
CA ALA A 73 0.49 -5.91 15.10
C ALA A 73 1.17 -6.13 13.74
N ALA A 74 1.63 -5.06 13.09
CA ALA A 74 2.35 -5.13 11.82
C ALA A 74 3.62 -5.99 11.93
N GLN A 75 4.37 -5.88 13.04
CA GLN A 75 5.59 -6.63 13.27
C GLN A 75 5.33 -8.13 13.45
N ASN A 76 4.29 -8.51 14.17
CA ASN A 76 3.88 -9.91 14.33
C ASN A 76 3.48 -10.50 12.99
N HIS A 77 2.66 -9.78 12.22
CA HIS A 77 2.21 -10.26 10.92
C HIS A 77 3.34 -10.33 9.89
N ALA A 78 4.23 -9.32 9.84
CA ALA A 78 5.41 -9.36 8.97
C ALA A 78 6.34 -10.55 9.31
N ASN A 79 6.47 -10.92 10.59
CA ASN A 79 7.21 -12.11 11.01
C ASN A 79 6.55 -13.40 10.51
N TYR A 80 5.22 -13.51 10.59
CA TYR A 80 4.45 -14.61 10.02
C TYR A 80 4.65 -14.72 8.50
N LEU A 81 4.45 -13.62 7.79
CA LEU A 81 4.56 -13.52 6.33
C LEU A 81 5.96 -13.84 5.79
N SER A 82 6.99 -13.58 6.58
CA SER A 82 8.38 -13.91 6.22
C SER A 82 8.61 -15.41 6.01
N ARG A 83 7.70 -16.26 6.49
CA ARG A 83 7.73 -17.73 6.36
C ARG A 83 6.52 -18.28 5.61
N HIS A 84 5.34 -17.69 5.79
CA HIS A 84 4.06 -18.11 5.18
C HIS A 84 3.41 -16.95 4.40
N PRO A 85 3.56 -16.90 3.07
CA PRO A 85 3.18 -15.74 2.26
C PRO A 85 1.67 -15.75 1.90
N GLU A 86 0.81 -15.93 2.89
CA GLU A 86 -0.64 -16.15 2.71
C GLU A 86 -1.44 -14.85 2.46
N GLY A 87 -0.82 -13.68 2.60
CA GLY A 87 -1.48 -12.38 2.46
C GLY A 87 -2.10 -11.92 3.78
N HIS A 88 -3.27 -11.28 3.74
CA HIS A 88 -3.89 -10.65 4.92
C HIS A 88 -4.32 -11.62 6.04
N ASN A 89 -4.45 -12.91 5.71
CA ASN A 89 -4.93 -13.91 6.66
C ASN A 89 -3.78 -14.77 7.21
N GLU A 90 -3.92 -15.18 8.47
CA GLU A 90 -3.06 -16.20 9.08
C GLU A 90 -3.86 -17.48 9.27
N THR A 91 -3.42 -18.58 8.66
CA THR A 91 -4.08 -19.89 8.78
C THR A 91 -3.30 -20.88 9.66
N GLN A 92 -1.98 -20.73 9.77
CA GLN A 92 -1.10 -21.64 10.51
C GLN A 92 -1.03 -21.29 12.00
N ARG A 93 -2.00 -21.79 12.77
CA ARG A 93 -2.13 -21.51 14.22
C ARG A 93 -0.93 -21.93 15.08
N SER A 94 -0.16 -22.92 14.64
CA SER A 94 1.03 -23.40 15.36
C SER A 94 2.27 -22.52 15.13
N HIS A 95 2.19 -21.52 14.24
CA HIS A 95 3.30 -20.63 13.94
C HIS A 95 3.61 -19.72 15.15
N PRO A 96 4.87 -19.56 15.59
CA PRO A 96 5.20 -18.75 16.76
C PRO A 96 4.80 -17.27 16.68
N SER A 97 4.65 -16.75 15.47
CA SER A 97 4.17 -15.38 15.20
C SER A 97 2.68 -15.28 14.89
N TYR A 98 1.94 -16.39 14.97
CA TYR A 98 0.48 -16.38 14.81
C TYR A 98 -0.14 -15.58 15.96
N THR A 99 -0.93 -14.56 15.62
CA THR A 99 -1.62 -13.72 16.61
C THR A 99 -3.10 -13.54 16.35
N GLY A 100 -3.59 -13.97 15.19
CA GLY A 100 -4.99 -13.92 14.83
C GLY A 100 -5.22 -14.10 13.34
N ALA A 101 -6.33 -14.74 12.98
CA ALA A 101 -6.61 -15.07 11.58
C ALA A 101 -6.79 -13.83 10.70
N ALA A 102 -7.43 -12.77 11.20
CA ALA A 102 -7.72 -11.54 10.46
C ALA A 102 -6.98 -10.32 11.04
N PRO A 103 -6.76 -9.24 10.26
CA PRO A 103 -6.08 -8.02 10.71
C PRO A 103 -6.64 -7.48 12.03
N GLN A 104 -7.97 -7.38 12.14
CA GLN A 104 -8.63 -6.88 13.35
C GLN A 104 -8.31 -7.72 14.60
N THR A 105 -8.26 -9.05 14.47
CA THR A 105 -7.91 -9.94 15.60
C THR A 105 -6.47 -9.74 16.02
N ARG A 106 -5.55 -9.54 15.07
CA ARG A 106 -4.13 -9.27 15.36
C ARG A 106 -3.92 -7.91 16.02
N ALA A 107 -4.64 -6.89 15.56
CA ALA A 107 -4.64 -5.56 16.16
C ALA A 107 -5.14 -5.62 17.62
N ALA A 108 -6.27 -6.29 17.86
CA ALA A 108 -6.79 -6.51 19.21
C ALA A 108 -5.79 -7.27 20.12
N ALA A 109 -5.16 -8.34 19.61
CA ALA A 109 -4.11 -9.07 20.33
C ALA A 109 -2.86 -8.22 20.63
N ALA A 110 -2.60 -7.18 19.83
CA ALA A 110 -1.56 -6.19 20.07
C ALA A 110 -1.99 -5.07 21.04
N GLY A 111 -3.26 -5.05 21.45
CA GLY A 111 -3.85 -4.06 22.35
C GLY A 111 -4.54 -2.88 21.65
N TYR A 112 -4.66 -2.90 20.33
CA TYR A 112 -5.34 -1.86 19.58
C TYR A 112 -6.84 -2.20 19.44
N SER A 113 -7.70 -1.41 20.08
CA SER A 113 -9.11 -1.75 20.23
C SER A 113 -9.97 -1.37 19.02
N ALA A 114 -9.67 -0.31 18.29
CA ALA A 114 -10.49 0.16 17.19
C ALA A 114 -10.31 -0.64 15.89
N GLY A 115 -11.12 -0.29 14.88
CA GLY A 115 -10.98 -0.78 13.51
C GLY A 115 -9.60 -0.50 12.93
N VAL A 116 -9.08 -1.45 12.13
CA VAL A 116 -7.83 -1.29 11.40
C VAL A 116 -7.98 -1.55 9.90
N ALA A 117 -7.15 -0.89 9.12
CA ALA A 117 -6.88 -1.27 7.73
C ALA A 117 -5.43 -1.72 7.58
N GLU A 118 -5.25 -2.90 6.98
CA GLU A 118 -3.93 -3.48 6.74
C GLU A 118 -3.55 -3.36 5.26
N ASN A 119 -2.30 -3.01 4.99
CA ASN A 119 -1.71 -3.07 3.65
C ASN A 119 -0.37 -3.77 3.72
N LEU A 120 -0.08 -4.65 2.75
CA LEU A 120 1.15 -5.42 2.77
C LEU A 120 1.74 -5.68 1.39
N THR A 121 3.07 -5.85 1.35
CA THR A 121 3.76 -6.42 0.20
C THR A 121 4.55 -7.63 0.64
N ILE A 122 4.55 -8.68 -0.19
CA ILE A 122 5.34 -9.90 0.02
C ILE A 122 6.18 -10.12 -1.24
N SER A 123 7.47 -10.40 -1.08
CA SER A 123 8.35 -10.66 -2.22
C SER A 123 9.46 -11.66 -1.91
N ASN A 124 9.88 -12.42 -2.92
CA ASN A 124 11.06 -13.28 -2.85
C ASN A 124 12.37 -12.49 -2.74
N PHE A 125 12.37 -11.21 -3.14
CA PHE A 125 13.54 -10.35 -3.13
C PHE A 125 13.30 -9.14 -2.24
N ALA A 126 14.34 -8.72 -1.52
CA ALA A 126 14.28 -7.57 -0.63
C ALA A 126 13.99 -6.28 -1.42
N ARG A 127 12.91 -5.60 -1.05
CA ARG A 127 12.53 -4.27 -1.52
C ARG A 127 12.56 -3.31 -0.34
N SER A 128 13.02 -2.09 -0.56
CA SER A 128 12.97 -1.06 0.49
C SER A 128 11.53 -0.73 0.88
N GLY A 129 11.31 -0.27 2.11
CA GLY A 129 10.00 0.15 2.56
C GLY A 129 9.40 1.24 1.67
N ARG A 130 10.22 2.18 1.18
CA ARG A 130 9.79 3.21 0.22
C ARG A 130 9.24 2.62 -1.09
N THR A 131 9.93 1.62 -1.64
CA THR A 131 9.50 0.96 -2.89
C THR A 131 8.26 0.10 -2.65
N SER A 132 8.15 -0.56 -1.49
CA SER A 132 6.93 -1.27 -1.10
C SER A 132 5.73 -0.32 -1.02
N THR A 133 5.88 0.82 -0.34
CA THR A 133 4.83 1.84 -0.28
C THR A 133 4.48 2.38 -1.67
N ASP A 134 5.47 2.71 -2.51
CA ASP A 134 5.19 3.21 -3.87
C ASP A 134 4.42 2.18 -4.71
N SER A 135 4.72 0.88 -4.56
CA SER A 135 3.98 -0.20 -5.20
C SER A 135 2.55 -0.34 -4.68
N LEU A 136 2.31 -0.13 -3.38
CA LEU A 136 0.97 -0.15 -2.81
C LEU A 136 0.13 1.04 -3.30
N MET A 137 0.76 2.19 -3.56
CA MET A 137 0.07 3.37 -4.08
C MET A 137 -0.36 3.24 -5.56
N THR A 138 0.23 2.33 -6.35
CA THR A 138 -0.26 2.04 -7.71
C THR A 138 -1.40 1.02 -7.73
N ALA A 139 -1.53 0.21 -6.67
CA ALA A 139 -2.62 -0.74 -6.45
C ALA A 139 -3.87 0.01 -5.95
N LEU A 140 -5.02 -0.18 -6.61
CA LEU A 140 -6.21 0.66 -6.39
C LEU A 140 -6.83 0.47 -5.02
N TYR A 141 -7.14 -0.77 -4.63
CA TYR A 141 -7.81 -1.05 -3.37
C TYR A 141 -6.91 -0.75 -2.18
N HIS A 142 -5.63 -1.13 -2.27
CA HIS A 142 -4.63 -0.80 -1.26
C HIS A 142 -4.49 0.71 -1.07
N ARG A 143 -4.39 1.47 -2.17
CA ARG A 143 -4.33 2.93 -2.10
C ARG A 143 -5.56 3.56 -1.46
N LEU A 144 -6.77 3.10 -1.79
CA LEU A 144 -8.00 3.63 -1.17
C LEU A 144 -7.99 3.41 0.35
N ALA A 145 -7.54 2.23 0.81
CA ALA A 145 -7.32 1.98 2.23
C ALA A 145 -6.22 2.88 2.83
N LEU A 146 -5.08 3.07 2.15
CA LEU A 146 -3.96 3.93 2.60
C LEU A 146 -4.30 5.43 2.67
N LEU A 147 -5.27 5.87 1.87
CA LEU A 147 -5.73 7.25 1.81
C LEU A 147 -7.07 7.47 2.53
N THR A 148 -7.47 6.56 3.42
CA THR A 148 -8.63 6.79 4.28
C THR A 148 -8.36 8.03 5.16
N PRO A 149 -9.19 9.08 5.08
CA PRO A 149 -8.93 10.36 5.74
C PRO A 149 -9.19 10.35 7.24
N THR A 150 -10.04 9.42 7.73
CA THR A 150 -10.38 9.28 9.15
C THR A 150 -9.27 8.58 9.95
N HIS A 151 -8.36 7.86 9.28
CA HIS A 151 -7.18 7.30 9.92
C HIS A 151 -6.11 8.36 10.13
N ASN A 152 -5.56 8.40 11.34
CA ASN A 152 -4.58 9.41 11.79
C ASN A 152 -3.39 8.80 12.55
N GLU A 153 -3.37 7.48 12.76
CA GLU A 153 -2.27 6.77 13.39
C GLU A 153 -1.97 5.46 12.66
N ALA A 154 -0.72 5.01 12.72
CA ALA A 154 -0.26 3.80 12.06
C ALA A 154 0.98 3.17 12.68
N GLY A 155 1.18 1.89 12.39
CA GLY A 155 2.40 1.16 12.64
C GLY A 155 2.88 0.47 11.36
N ALA A 156 4.19 0.41 11.17
CA ALA A 156 4.79 -0.28 10.04
C ALA A 156 5.88 -1.24 10.50
N ALA A 157 6.02 -2.34 9.77
CA ALA A 157 7.06 -3.32 9.96
C ALA A 157 7.63 -3.79 8.63
N TRP A 158 8.92 -4.08 8.63
CA TRP A 158 9.62 -4.70 7.52
C TRP A 158 10.40 -5.89 8.05
N VAL A 159 10.19 -7.07 7.49
CA VAL A 159 10.87 -8.29 7.93
C VAL A 159 11.41 -9.03 6.73
N ARG A 160 12.59 -9.62 6.92
CA ARG A 160 13.18 -10.52 5.95
C ARG A 160 13.37 -11.90 6.57
N GLY A 161 12.76 -12.89 5.93
CA GLY A 161 12.98 -14.30 6.17
C GLY A 161 13.15 -15.02 4.83
N LYS A 162 12.34 -16.07 4.61
CA LYS A 162 12.21 -16.73 3.31
C LYS A 162 11.59 -15.77 2.28
N TYR A 163 10.64 -14.96 2.73
CA TYR A 163 10.06 -13.84 2.00
C TYR A 163 10.43 -12.53 2.70
N THR A 164 10.48 -11.45 1.93
CA THR A 164 10.47 -10.09 2.47
C THR A 164 9.02 -9.65 2.59
N ALA A 165 8.63 -9.20 3.79
CA ALA A 165 7.31 -8.68 4.07
C ALA A 165 7.42 -7.23 4.55
N PHE A 166 6.61 -6.35 3.99
CA PHE A 166 6.37 -5.00 4.51
C PHE A 166 4.88 -4.89 4.82
N VAL A 167 4.54 -4.51 6.04
CA VAL A 167 3.15 -4.42 6.54
C VAL A 167 2.95 -3.04 7.15
N VAL A 168 1.82 -2.42 6.83
CA VAL A 168 1.33 -1.19 7.45
C VAL A 168 -0.06 -1.45 7.99
N GLU A 169 -0.23 -1.16 9.28
CA GLU A 169 -1.52 -1.16 9.98
C GLU A 169 -1.86 0.29 10.31
N GLN A 170 -3.07 0.73 9.98
CA GLN A 170 -3.54 2.10 10.27
C GLN A 170 -4.92 2.07 10.94
N GLY A 171 -5.21 3.12 11.70
CA GLY A 171 -6.50 3.29 12.34
C GLY A 171 -6.75 4.73 12.80
N SER A 172 -7.87 4.91 13.50
CA SER A 172 -8.31 6.20 14.06
C SER A 172 -8.09 6.25 15.57
N SER A 173 -7.32 7.23 16.03
CA SER A 173 -7.12 7.48 17.47
C SER A 173 -8.43 7.85 18.17
N HIS A 174 -9.32 8.56 17.46
CA HIS A 174 -10.64 8.91 17.97
C HIS A 174 -11.49 7.66 18.21
N GLU A 175 -11.55 6.74 17.24
CA GLU A 175 -12.26 5.47 17.42
C GLU A 175 -11.63 4.62 18.52
N ARG A 176 -10.30 4.62 18.64
CA ARG A 176 -9.58 3.91 19.72
C ARG A 176 -9.96 4.45 21.08
N GLU A 177 -10.03 5.77 21.22
CA GLU A 177 -10.45 6.45 22.45
C GLU A 177 -11.92 6.17 22.79
N LEU A 178 -12.81 6.12 21.79
CA LEU A 178 -14.20 5.72 21.98
C LEU A 178 -14.31 4.26 22.46
N CYS A 179 -13.58 3.33 21.84
CA CYS A 179 -13.55 1.94 22.30
C CYS A 179 -13.03 1.80 23.73
N ALA A 180 -12.06 2.61 24.14
CA ALA A 180 -11.54 2.60 25.51
C ALA A 180 -12.56 3.11 26.55
N GLN A 181 -13.53 3.92 26.11
CA GLN A 181 -14.56 4.54 26.95
C GLN A 181 -15.94 3.89 26.78
N ALA A 182 -16.06 2.84 25.97
CA ALA A 182 -17.35 2.27 25.57
C ALA A 182 -18.24 1.90 26.78
N ASP A 183 -17.68 1.26 27.82
CA ASP A 183 -18.41 0.87 29.03
C ASP A 183 -18.95 2.07 29.82
N GLN A 184 -18.20 3.18 29.83
CA GLN A 184 -18.60 4.41 30.51
C GLN A 184 -19.72 5.10 29.72
N LEU A 185 -19.56 5.17 28.39
CA LEU A 185 -20.52 5.80 27.49
C LEU A 185 -21.81 5.00 27.33
N ALA A 186 -21.78 3.67 27.53
CA ALA A 186 -22.95 2.80 27.42
C ALA A 186 -24.11 3.19 28.36
N GLN A 187 -23.81 3.91 29.45
CA GLN A 187 -24.82 4.36 30.42
C GLN A 187 -25.46 5.71 30.04
N ASN A 188 -24.90 6.41 29.05
CA ASN A 188 -25.37 7.73 28.64
C ASN A 188 -26.65 7.64 27.79
N ARG A 189 -27.58 8.56 28.06
CA ARG A 189 -28.77 8.76 27.22
C ARG A 189 -28.44 9.74 26.10
N SER A 190 -27.67 9.26 25.13
CA SER A 190 -27.22 10.10 24.02
C SER A 190 -28.12 9.98 22.79
N ARG A 191 -28.07 11.00 21.92
CA ARG A 191 -28.93 11.14 20.74
C ARG A 191 -28.51 10.26 19.58
N TYR A 192 -27.21 9.97 19.47
CA TYR A 192 -26.62 9.21 18.38
C TYR A 192 -26.04 7.89 18.89
N LEU A 193 -26.06 6.87 18.01
CA LEU A 193 -25.46 5.58 18.28
C LEU A 193 -24.45 5.27 17.18
N LEU A 194 -23.17 5.32 17.51
CA LEU A 194 -22.10 4.94 16.59
C LEU A 194 -21.79 3.45 16.79
N THR A 195 -21.88 2.66 15.72
CA THR A 195 -21.48 1.24 15.77
C THR A 195 -20.13 1.07 15.10
N LEU A 196 -19.12 0.62 15.85
CA LEU A 196 -17.78 0.34 15.34
C LEU A 196 -17.20 -0.94 15.94
N PRO A 197 -16.19 -1.56 15.30
CA PRO A 197 -15.52 -2.70 15.89
C PRO A 197 -14.63 -2.28 17.05
N CYS A 198 -14.92 -2.76 18.26
CA CYS A 198 -14.05 -2.66 19.42
C CYS A 198 -13.56 -4.05 19.85
N ASN A 199 -12.24 -4.25 19.87
CA ASN A 199 -11.58 -5.53 20.14
C ASN A 199 -12.07 -6.69 19.25
N GLY A 200 -12.55 -6.38 18.04
CA GLY A 200 -13.11 -7.35 17.10
C GLY A 200 -14.61 -7.62 17.26
N GLU A 201 -15.26 -7.03 18.25
CA GLU A 201 -16.71 -7.12 18.45
C GLU A 201 -17.43 -5.87 17.96
N ARG A 202 -18.66 -6.00 17.45
CA ARG A 202 -19.47 -4.84 17.07
C ARG A 202 -20.00 -4.17 18.34
N THR A 203 -19.52 -2.97 18.62
CA THR A 203 -19.90 -2.21 19.81
C THR A 203 -20.66 -0.96 19.41
N SER A 204 -21.81 -0.74 20.05
CA SER A 204 -22.65 0.44 19.86
C SER A 204 -22.37 1.44 20.98
N ILE A 205 -21.82 2.60 20.63
CA ILE A 205 -21.39 3.64 21.56
C ILE A 205 -22.35 4.82 21.45
N PRO A 206 -23.07 5.18 22.54
CA PRO A 206 -23.89 6.38 22.58
C PRO A 206 -23.01 7.63 22.52
N LEU A 207 -23.34 8.57 21.63
CA LEU A 207 -22.63 9.85 21.46
C LEU A 207 -23.60 11.03 21.47
N ASP A 208 -23.24 12.09 22.19
CA ASP A 208 -24.04 13.33 22.24
C ASP A 208 -23.94 14.11 20.93
N GLU A 209 -22.79 14.03 20.26
CA GLU A 209 -22.50 14.63 18.97
C GLU A 209 -21.90 13.59 18.02
N LEU A 210 -22.20 13.72 16.73
CA LEU A 210 -21.58 12.86 15.72
C LEU A 210 -20.09 13.22 15.57
N PRO A 211 -19.21 12.23 15.33
CA PRO A 211 -17.81 12.52 15.02
C PRO A 211 -17.67 13.44 13.81
N PRO A 212 -16.67 14.32 13.78
CA PRO A 212 -16.41 15.17 12.63
C PRO A 212 -16.08 14.32 11.40
N GLU A 213 -16.71 14.63 10.28
CA GLU A 213 -16.51 13.92 9.02
C GLU A 213 -15.53 14.63 8.09
N HIS A 214 -14.81 13.85 7.30
CA HIS A 214 -14.01 14.38 6.20
C HIS A 214 -14.88 14.53 4.94
N LEU A 215 -15.21 15.75 4.56
CA LEU A 215 -16.12 16.01 3.43
C LEU A 215 -15.39 16.28 2.10
N ALA A 216 -14.11 16.62 2.14
CA ALA A 216 -13.35 16.91 0.92
C ALA A 216 -13.09 15.61 0.11
N PRO A 217 -13.14 15.67 -1.23
CA PRO A 217 -12.77 14.53 -2.04
C PRO A 217 -11.27 14.26 -1.96
N VAL A 218 -10.91 13.00 -1.72
CA VAL A 218 -9.52 12.55 -1.76
C VAL A 218 -9.18 12.12 -3.17
N LYS A 219 -8.22 12.82 -3.78
CA LYS A 219 -7.81 12.63 -5.17
C LYS A 219 -6.39 12.08 -5.21
N PHE A 220 -6.13 11.16 -6.12
CA PHE A 220 -4.79 10.62 -6.35
C PHE A 220 -4.64 10.15 -7.80
N PRO A 221 -3.47 10.24 -8.43
CA PRO A 221 -2.25 10.89 -7.96
C PRO A 221 -2.32 12.42 -8.02
N ILE A 222 -1.53 13.08 -7.17
CA ILE A 222 -1.31 14.53 -7.16
C ILE A 222 0.21 14.77 -7.04
N GLY A 223 0.70 15.81 -7.72
CA GLY A 223 2.09 16.25 -7.59
C GLY A 223 3.04 15.53 -8.54
N ASN A 224 4.27 15.26 -8.10
CA ASN A 224 5.36 14.81 -8.97
C ASN A 224 5.85 13.39 -8.62
N ASN A 225 6.63 12.82 -9.55
CA ASN A 225 7.29 11.50 -9.41
C ASN A 225 6.29 10.34 -9.28
N ILE A 226 5.18 10.43 -9.99
CA ILE A 226 4.17 9.38 -10.04
C ILE A 226 4.67 8.24 -10.94
N ASP A 227 4.55 7.00 -10.49
CA ASP A 227 4.86 5.87 -11.37
C ASP A 227 3.84 5.83 -12.53
N PRO A 228 4.26 5.70 -13.79
CA PRO A 228 3.32 5.71 -14.92
C PRO A 228 2.49 4.43 -15.05
N SER A 229 2.85 3.34 -14.36
CA SER A 229 2.26 2.03 -14.63
C SER A 229 1.71 1.35 -13.37
N TYR A 230 0.62 0.63 -13.56
CA TYR A 230 0.16 -0.42 -12.66
C TYR A 230 0.50 -1.79 -13.24
N ASP A 231 1.09 -2.65 -12.41
CA ASP A 231 1.74 -3.91 -12.83
C ASP A 231 0.87 -5.16 -12.64
N GLY A 232 -0.40 -4.99 -12.29
CA GLY A 232 -1.37 -6.08 -12.19
C GLY A 232 -1.18 -7.01 -10.99
N LYS A 233 -0.33 -6.68 -10.01
CA LYS A 233 -0.01 -7.57 -8.89
C LYS A 233 -0.93 -7.44 -7.68
N GLU A 234 -1.89 -6.53 -7.71
CA GLU A 234 -2.89 -6.44 -6.63
C GLU A 234 -3.73 -7.71 -6.58
N ASN A 235 -4.04 -8.16 -5.36
CA ASN A 235 -4.92 -9.31 -5.13
C ASN A 235 -6.08 -8.88 -4.21
N PRO A 236 -7.33 -8.86 -4.70
CA PRO A 236 -7.74 -9.19 -6.07
C PRO A 236 -7.32 -8.11 -7.09
N ASN A 237 -7.15 -8.47 -8.37
CA ASN A 237 -6.67 -7.53 -9.39
C ASN A 237 -7.84 -6.74 -10.01
N PRO A 238 -7.89 -5.39 -9.90
CA PRO A 238 -8.94 -4.56 -10.52
C PRO A 238 -8.92 -4.57 -12.05
N MET A 239 -7.80 -4.94 -12.68
CA MET A 239 -7.63 -5.01 -14.14
C MET A 239 -7.14 -6.40 -14.57
N PRO A 240 -7.99 -7.45 -14.49
CA PRO A 240 -7.56 -8.83 -14.72
C PRO A 240 -7.26 -9.16 -16.18
N THR A 241 -7.80 -8.40 -17.13
CA THR A 241 -7.70 -8.69 -18.58
C THR A 241 -6.54 -7.98 -19.28
N ARG A 242 -5.89 -6.99 -18.63
CA ARG A 242 -4.87 -6.13 -19.25
C ARG A 242 -3.79 -5.75 -18.26
N ASN A 243 -2.52 -6.00 -18.61
CA ASN A 243 -1.35 -5.67 -17.80
C ASN A 243 -0.10 -5.57 -18.72
N PRO A 244 0.76 -4.54 -18.60
CA PRO A 244 0.61 -3.35 -17.75
C PRO A 244 -0.40 -2.35 -18.31
N VAL A 245 -1.01 -1.61 -17.40
CA VAL A 245 -1.90 -0.47 -17.69
C VAL A 245 -1.35 0.79 -17.02
N GLY A 246 -1.97 1.94 -17.31
CA GLY A 246 -1.60 3.19 -16.66
C GLY A 246 -1.85 3.13 -15.16
N ASN A 247 -1.01 3.82 -14.39
CA ASN A 247 -1.27 4.00 -12.96
C ASN A 247 -2.65 4.65 -12.77
N PRO A 248 -3.57 3.99 -12.06
CA PRO A 248 -4.94 4.45 -11.92
C PRO A 248 -5.05 5.84 -11.30
N VAL A 249 -5.90 6.68 -11.89
CA VAL A 249 -6.32 7.96 -11.34
C VAL A 249 -7.63 7.74 -10.58
N SER A 250 -7.73 8.20 -9.34
CA SER A 250 -8.87 7.92 -8.47
C SER A 250 -9.36 9.17 -7.74
N ILE A 251 -10.65 9.13 -7.39
CA ILE A 251 -11.30 10.08 -6.49
C ILE A 251 -12.26 9.32 -5.58
N ALA A 252 -12.23 9.64 -4.29
CA ALA A 252 -13.10 9.08 -3.27
C ALA A 252 -13.72 10.19 -2.42
N PHE A 253 -15.00 10.06 -2.11
CA PHE A 253 -15.76 11.00 -1.28
C PHE A 253 -16.04 10.35 0.08
N TYR A 254 -16.00 11.06 1.19
CA TYR A 254 -16.15 10.49 2.54
C TYR A 254 -17.22 11.21 3.38
N GLY A 255 -17.62 10.61 4.49
CA GLY A 255 -18.70 11.13 5.34
C GLY A 255 -20.09 10.88 4.76
N ASN A 256 -21.10 11.26 5.53
CA ASN A 256 -22.50 11.19 5.19
C ASN A 256 -22.89 12.33 4.24
N GLN A 257 -22.62 12.10 2.95
CA GLN A 257 -22.93 13.03 1.89
C GLN A 257 -23.90 12.43 0.88
N ALA A 258 -24.60 13.31 0.15
CA ALA A 258 -25.54 12.89 -0.87
C ALA A 258 -24.84 12.06 -1.97
N PRO A 259 -25.54 11.09 -2.60
CA PRO A 259 -24.96 10.23 -3.62
C PRO A 259 -24.29 11.02 -4.75
N ILE A 260 -23.15 10.49 -5.20
CA ILE A 260 -22.37 11.04 -6.31
C ILE A 260 -22.77 10.33 -7.61
N THR A 261 -23.31 11.09 -8.56
CA THR A 261 -23.58 10.57 -9.91
C THR A 261 -22.47 11.01 -10.85
N LEU A 262 -21.62 10.08 -11.29
CA LEU A 262 -20.57 10.32 -12.28
C LEU A 262 -21.19 10.66 -13.66
N HIS A 263 -20.74 11.77 -14.25
CA HIS A 263 -21.06 12.14 -15.65
C HIS A 263 -19.88 11.94 -16.59
N ARG A 264 -18.67 12.33 -16.16
CA ARG A 264 -17.46 12.23 -16.99
C ARG A 264 -16.22 12.09 -16.14
N PHE A 265 -15.31 11.18 -16.52
CA PHE A 265 -13.97 11.09 -15.94
C PHE A 265 -12.96 11.00 -17.08
N THR A 266 -12.06 11.99 -17.20
CA THR A 266 -11.04 12.03 -18.25
C THR A 266 -9.65 12.25 -17.68
N LEU A 267 -8.67 11.85 -18.50
CA LEU A 267 -7.26 12.09 -18.27
C LEU A 267 -6.64 12.66 -19.54
N ARG A 268 -6.01 13.83 -19.45
CA ARG A 268 -5.45 14.56 -20.59
C ARG A 268 -3.98 14.88 -20.36
N SER A 269 -3.19 14.91 -21.42
CA SER A 269 -1.80 15.37 -21.44
C SER A 269 -1.58 16.37 -22.58
N SER A 270 -0.34 16.82 -22.78
CA SER A 270 0.06 17.57 -23.97
C SER A 270 -0.19 16.82 -25.28
N HIS A 271 -0.27 15.49 -25.25
CA HIS A 271 -0.57 14.65 -26.43
C HIS A 271 -2.07 14.45 -26.68
N GLY A 272 -2.94 15.06 -25.86
CA GLY A 272 -4.39 14.92 -25.96
C GLY A 272 -5.03 14.12 -24.82
N GLU A 273 -6.32 13.82 -24.96
CA GLU A 273 -7.09 12.99 -24.03
C GLU A 273 -6.77 11.51 -24.23
N ILE A 274 -6.64 10.75 -23.14
CA ILE A 274 -6.47 9.30 -23.20
C ILE A 274 -7.71 8.68 -23.82
N ALA A 275 -7.54 8.00 -24.95
CA ALA A 275 -8.61 7.31 -25.64
C ALA A 275 -8.97 5.97 -24.96
N ASN A 276 -10.27 5.67 -24.90
CA ASN A 276 -10.82 4.40 -24.40
C ASN A 276 -10.30 3.99 -23.01
N PRO A 277 -10.34 4.88 -21.98
CA PRO A 277 -9.98 4.49 -20.64
C PRO A 277 -11.01 3.52 -20.06
N THR A 278 -10.57 2.69 -19.11
CA THR A 278 -11.49 1.88 -18.29
C THR A 278 -11.85 2.67 -17.04
N ILE A 279 -13.14 2.93 -16.85
CA ILE A 279 -13.65 3.60 -15.65
C ILE A 279 -14.26 2.55 -14.72
N LEU A 280 -13.76 2.48 -13.49
CA LEU A 280 -14.30 1.65 -12.43
C LEU A 280 -15.17 2.49 -11.50
N THR A 281 -16.35 1.95 -11.20
CA THR A 281 -17.29 2.37 -10.17
C THR A 281 -17.64 1.14 -9.33
N ALA A 282 -18.35 1.30 -8.21
CA ALA A 282 -18.87 0.15 -7.45
C ALA A 282 -19.65 -0.87 -8.31
N ALA A 283 -20.33 -0.41 -9.37
CA ALA A 283 -21.12 -1.27 -10.25
C ALA A 283 -20.28 -1.99 -11.32
N SER A 284 -19.15 -1.41 -11.75
CA SER A 284 -18.29 -1.98 -12.80
C SER A 284 -17.01 -2.62 -12.27
N ASP A 285 -16.73 -2.51 -10.97
CA ASP A 285 -15.60 -3.15 -10.32
C ASP A 285 -15.73 -4.68 -10.35
N PRO A 286 -14.82 -5.41 -11.02
CA PRO A 286 -14.90 -6.88 -11.13
C PRO A 286 -14.78 -7.61 -9.80
N ASN A 287 -14.23 -6.97 -8.75
CA ASN A 287 -14.01 -7.60 -7.46
C ASN A 287 -14.92 -7.07 -6.34
N HIS A 288 -15.84 -6.16 -6.66
CA HIS A 288 -16.81 -5.57 -5.73
C HIS A 288 -16.18 -4.99 -4.44
N GLN A 289 -15.01 -4.38 -4.56
CA GLN A 289 -14.30 -3.73 -3.46
C GLN A 289 -14.57 -2.22 -3.41
N LEU A 290 -14.84 -1.58 -4.56
CA LEU A 290 -15.14 -0.16 -4.60
C LEU A 290 -16.48 0.16 -3.94
N GLN A 291 -16.47 1.16 -3.07
CA GLN A 291 -17.68 1.74 -2.50
C GLN A 291 -18.41 2.65 -3.52
N PRO A 292 -19.72 2.92 -3.35
CA PRO A 292 -20.50 3.73 -4.29
C PRO A 292 -19.96 5.14 -4.57
N ASN A 293 -19.15 5.65 -3.65
CA ASN A 293 -18.50 6.97 -3.64
C ASN A 293 -17.02 6.92 -4.06
N GLU A 294 -16.55 5.79 -4.62
CA GLU A 294 -15.19 5.61 -5.09
C GLU A 294 -15.15 5.36 -6.60
N PHE A 295 -14.26 6.08 -7.28
CA PHE A 295 -14.14 6.05 -8.73
C PHE A 295 -12.69 5.98 -9.16
N ALA A 296 -12.41 5.20 -10.21
CA ALA A 296 -11.07 5.10 -10.77
C ALA A 296 -11.08 5.10 -12.31
N LEU A 297 -10.01 5.61 -12.90
CA LEU A 297 -9.74 5.63 -14.34
C LEU A 297 -8.39 4.97 -14.60
N PHE A 298 -8.40 3.92 -15.43
CA PHE A 298 -7.20 3.27 -15.94
C PHE A 298 -6.99 3.63 -17.42
N ALA A 299 -5.80 4.14 -17.74
CA ALA A 299 -5.38 4.26 -19.13
C ALA A 299 -5.08 2.86 -19.69
N PRO A 300 -5.40 2.57 -20.98
CA PRO A 300 -5.24 1.24 -21.56
C PRO A 300 -3.77 0.78 -21.71
N LYS A 301 -2.82 1.71 -21.55
CA LYS A 301 -1.37 1.48 -21.58
C LYS A 301 -0.70 2.27 -20.46
N PRO A 302 0.53 1.92 -20.04
CA PRO A 302 1.34 2.77 -19.18
C PRO A 302 1.35 4.22 -19.66
N LEU A 303 1.30 5.16 -18.71
CA LEU A 303 1.39 6.58 -19.00
C LEU A 303 2.79 6.94 -19.52
N ASP A 304 2.90 8.02 -20.29
CA ASP A 304 4.19 8.52 -20.73
C ASP A 304 5.02 9.00 -19.53
N TYR A 305 6.32 8.72 -19.53
CA TYR A 305 7.25 9.21 -18.51
C TYR A 305 7.49 10.72 -18.64
N ASN A 306 7.77 11.37 -17.51
CA ASN A 306 8.06 12.81 -17.42
C ASN A 306 6.96 13.72 -18.03
N THR A 307 5.73 13.22 -18.07
CA THR A 307 4.58 13.88 -18.70
C THR A 307 3.63 14.37 -17.63
N GLU A 308 3.14 15.59 -17.81
CA GLU A 308 2.08 16.16 -16.99
C GLU A 308 0.73 15.69 -17.51
N TYR A 309 -0.12 15.27 -16.58
CA TYR A 309 -1.48 14.84 -16.82
C TYR A 309 -2.46 15.67 -15.98
N THR A 310 -3.60 16.00 -16.58
CA THR A 310 -4.73 16.66 -15.94
C THR A 310 -5.91 15.70 -15.92
N ALA A 311 -6.36 15.36 -14.73
CA ALA A 311 -7.58 14.58 -14.51
C ALA A 311 -8.76 15.53 -14.31
N GLN A 312 -9.90 15.19 -14.90
CA GLN A 312 -11.15 15.92 -14.72
C GLN A 312 -12.28 14.93 -14.39
N PHE A 313 -12.99 15.20 -13.29
CA PHE A 313 -14.13 14.41 -12.82
C PHE A 313 -15.36 15.31 -12.70
N VAL A 314 -16.35 15.08 -13.57
CA VAL A 314 -17.62 15.80 -13.60
C VAL A 314 -18.69 14.90 -13.00
N TYR A 315 -19.40 15.41 -12.00
CA TYR A 315 -20.43 14.66 -11.28
C TYR A 315 -21.59 15.56 -10.91
N SER A 316 -22.71 14.98 -10.49
CA SER A 316 -23.77 15.72 -9.82
C SER A 316 -24.00 15.20 -8.41
N GLN A 317 -24.30 16.12 -7.51
CA GLN A 317 -24.65 15.87 -6.12
C GLN A 317 -25.78 16.84 -5.76
N ASN A 318 -26.84 16.36 -5.09
CA ASN A 318 -28.01 17.19 -4.77
C ASN A 318 -28.62 17.94 -5.97
N GLY A 319 -28.62 17.31 -7.15
CA GLY A 319 -29.14 17.92 -8.38
C GLY A 319 -28.28 19.03 -8.99
N LYS A 320 -27.12 19.35 -8.39
CA LYS A 320 -26.16 20.33 -8.91
C LYS A 320 -24.98 19.63 -9.56
N GLN A 321 -24.48 20.19 -10.67
CA GLN A 321 -23.27 19.70 -11.33
C GLN A 321 -22.02 20.32 -10.70
N HIS A 322 -21.00 19.49 -10.54
CA HIS A 322 -19.70 19.82 -9.96
C HIS A 322 -18.59 19.28 -10.84
N THR A 323 -17.42 19.92 -10.78
CA THR A 323 -16.22 19.50 -11.51
C THR A 323 -15.02 19.55 -10.59
N GLU A 324 -14.37 18.40 -10.40
CA GLU A 324 -13.05 18.31 -9.80
C GLU A 324 -11.99 18.26 -10.89
N THR A 325 -10.90 19.00 -10.73
CA THR A 325 -9.75 18.98 -11.64
C THR A 325 -8.47 18.99 -10.84
N TRP A 326 -7.52 18.12 -11.20
CA TRP A 326 -6.22 18.05 -10.55
C TRP A 326 -5.15 17.57 -11.52
N THR A 327 -3.90 17.86 -11.20
CA THR A 327 -2.75 17.54 -12.05
C THR A 327 -1.71 16.71 -11.32
N PHE A 328 -0.97 15.93 -12.11
CA PHE A 328 0.20 15.22 -11.64
C PHE A 328 1.21 15.03 -12.76
N ARG A 329 2.46 14.74 -12.39
CA ARG A 329 3.55 14.47 -13.32
C ARG A 329 4.16 13.11 -13.05
N THR A 330 4.24 12.29 -14.10
CA THR A 330 4.93 11.00 -14.04
C THR A 330 6.43 11.19 -13.85
N ARG A 331 7.07 10.22 -13.20
CA ARG A 331 8.53 10.22 -12.98
C ARG A 331 9.28 10.17 -14.31
N LYS A 332 10.56 10.55 -14.27
CA LYS A 332 11.50 10.31 -15.38
C LYS A 332 11.83 8.82 -15.49
N LYS A 333 12.22 8.39 -16.69
CA LYS A 333 12.85 7.09 -16.91
C LYS A 333 14.13 7.02 -16.07
N ARG A 334 14.35 5.89 -15.41
CA ARG A 334 15.55 5.58 -14.63
C ARG A 334 16.64 4.99 -15.51
N HIS A 335 16.27 4.35 -16.61
CA HIS A 335 17.17 3.74 -17.58
C HIS A 335 16.50 3.61 -18.94
N TRP A 336 17.28 3.24 -19.97
CA TRP A 336 16.82 3.27 -21.37
C TRP A 336 15.78 2.18 -21.70
N PHE A 337 15.80 1.07 -20.98
CA PHE A 337 14.86 -0.06 -21.15
C PHE A 337 13.52 0.12 -20.43
N GLU A 338 13.30 1.26 -19.76
CA GLU A 338 12.03 1.61 -19.10
C GLU A 338 11.01 2.25 -20.03
#